data_AF-B0LSQ9-F1
#
_entry.id   AF-B0LSQ9-F1
#
_cell.length_a   1.000
_cell.length_b   1.000
_cell.length_c   1.000
_cell.angle_alpha   90.00
_cell.angle_beta   90.00
_cell.angle_gamma   90.00
#
_symmetry.space_group_name_H-M   'P 1'
#
loop_
_entity.id
_entity.type
_entity.pdbx_description
1 polymer ?
#
loop_
_entity_poly.entity_id
_entity_poly.type
_entity_poly.pdbx_seq_one_letter_code
_entity_poly.pdbx_strand_id
1 'polypeptide(L)'
;QIENEYGPVEWEIRAPGKAYTAWAAKMAVGLNTGVPWVMCKQDDAPDPVIDTCNGYYCENFTPNKNYKPKMWTENWSGWYTEYGGAVPKRPVEDIAYSVTRFIQNGGSFVNYYMYHGGTNFGRTYSGLFIATSYDYDA
;
A
#
# COMPACT_ATOMS: atom_id res chain seq x y z
N GLN A 1 -9.99 1.79 -1.17
CA GLN A 1 -8.87 2.74 -1.33
C GLN A 1 -9.15 3.59 -2.56
N ILE A 2 -8.85 4.88 -2.52
CA ILE A 2 -8.82 5.75 -3.70
C ILE A 2 -7.36 6.07 -4.00
N GLU A 3 -6.97 6.05 -5.28
CA GLU A 3 -5.56 6.16 -5.69
C GLU A 3 -4.62 5.08 -5.11
N ASN A 4 -3.35 5.10 -5.51
CA ASN A 4 -2.34 4.20 -4.97
C ASN A 4 -0.93 4.83 -4.97
N GLU A 5 -0.35 5.01 -3.78
CA GLU A 5 0.99 5.59 -3.57
C GLU A 5 1.21 6.91 -4.31
N TYR A 6 0.20 7.79 -4.28
CA TYR A 6 0.25 9.03 -5.05
C TYR A 6 1.10 10.12 -4.39
N GLY A 7 1.34 10.09 -3.07
CA GLY A 7 2.11 11.12 -2.36
C GLY A 7 3.51 11.39 -2.95
N PRO A 8 4.31 10.37 -3.30
CA PRO A 8 5.57 10.57 -4.04
C PRO A 8 5.39 11.25 -5.40
N VAL A 9 4.36 10.89 -6.16
CA VAL A 9 4.06 11.50 -7.48
C VAL A 9 3.61 12.94 -7.31
N GLU A 10 2.70 13.19 -6.35
CA GLU A 10 2.25 14.51 -5.97
C GLU A 10 3.41 15.42 -5.61
N TRP A 11 4.36 14.94 -4.81
CA TRP A 11 5.55 15.69 -4.44
C TRP A 11 6.33 16.17 -5.66
N GLU A 12 6.50 15.29 -6.65
CA GLU A 12 7.22 15.59 -7.89
C GLU A 12 6.49 16.63 -8.74
N ILE A 13 5.17 16.46 -8.92
CA ILE A 13 4.38 17.33 -9.80
C ILE A 13 3.79 18.57 -9.10
N ARG A 14 3.93 18.66 -7.78
CA ARG A 14 3.66 19.84 -6.94
C ARG A 14 2.19 20.28 -6.94
N ALA A 15 1.92 21.55 -7.24
CA ALA A 15 0.61 22.17 -7.06
C ALA A 15 -0.53 21.48 -7.85
N PRO A 16 -0.35 21.06 -9.11
CA PRO A 16 -1.30 20.19 -9.80
C PRO A 16 -1.61 18.89 -9.03
N GLY A 17 -0.59 18.24 -8.46
CA GLY A 17 -0.75 17.04 -7.64
C GLY A 17 -1.58 17.30 -6.39
N LYS A 18 -1.26 18.37 -5.65
CA LYS A 18 -2.05 18.82 -4.49
C LYS A 18 -3.53 19.04 -4.81
N ALA A 19 -3.79 19.72 -5.93
CA ALA A 19 -5.16 19.96 -6.39
C ALA A 19 -5.88 18.65 -6.74
N TYR A 20 -5.16 17.72 -7.38
CA TYR A 20 -5.67 16.40 -7.71
C TYR A 20 -5.96 15.55 -6.47
N THR A 21 -5.04 15.48 -5.50
CA THR A 21 -5.21 14.74 -4.24
C THR A 21 -6.46 15.20 -3.49
N ALA A 22 -6.64 16.53 -3.35
CA ALA A 22 -7.83 17.09 -2.74
C ALA A 22 -9.12 16.75 -3.51
N TRP A 23 -9.06 16.79 -4.84
CA TRP A 23 -10.19 16.42 -5.70
C TRP A 23 -10.56 14.93 -5.57
N ALA A 24 -9.57 14.03 -5.65
CA ALA A 24 -9.77 12.58 -5.64
C ALA A 24 -10.37 12.12 -4.31
N ALA A 25 -9.82 12.60 -3.19
CA ALA A 25 -10.34 12.31 -1.86
C ALA A 25 -11.77 12.83 -1.69
N LYS A 26 -12.04 14.09 -2.09
CA LYS A 26 -13.39 14.68 -2.01
C LYS A 26 -14.40 13.91 -2.86
N MET A 27 -14.01 13.52 -4.06
CA MET A 27 -14.85 12.74 -4.97
C MET A 27 -15.20 11.39 -4.34
N ALA A 28 -14.21 10.64 -3.86
CA ALA A 28 -14.41 9.32 -3.27
C ALA A 28 -15.32 9.38 -2.03
N VAL A 29 -15.07 10.32 -1.12
CA VAL A 29 -15.91 10.54 0.08
C VAL A 29 -17.35 10.90 -0.32
N GLY A 30 -17.52 11.72 -1.36
CA GLY A 30 -18.83 12.12 -1.89
C GLY A 30 -19.66 10.98 -2.48
N LEU A 31 -19.07 9.80 -2.75
CA LEU A 31 -19.81 8.61 -3.18
C LEU A 31 -20.63 7.96 -2.04
N ASN A 32 -20.45 8.41 -0.78
CA ASN A 32 -21.27 8.01 0.37
C ASN A 32 -21.40 6.49 0.55
N THR A 33 -20.28 5.76 0.48
CA THR A 33 -20.25 4.29 0.59
C THR A 33 -20.65 3.76 1.98
N GLY A 34 -20.73 4.62 2.99
CA GLY A 34 -21.06 4.25 4.37
C GLY A 34 -19.91 3.63 5.16
N VAL A 35 -18.72 3.50 4.57
CA VAL A 35 -17.51 2.95 5.19
C VAL A 35 -16.29 3.85 4.92
N PRO A 36 -15.20 3.75 5.72
CA PRO A 36 -14.02 4.60 5.56
C PRO A 36 -13.33 4.45 4.20
N TRP A 37 -12.72 5.55 3.73
CA TRP A 37 -11.77 5.56 2.63
C TRP A 37 -10.33 5.60 3.15
N VAL A 38 -9.42 4.98 2.41
CA VAL A 38 -7.98 4.97 2.69
C VAL A 38 -7.19 5.42 1.47
N MET A 39 -5.98 5.97 1.68
CA MET A 39 -4.96 6.29 0.67
C MET A 39 -3.58 5.86 1.18
N CYS A 40 -2.88 4.97 0.48
CA CYS A 40 -1.55 4.52 0.87
C CYS A 40 -0.45 5.51 0.43
N LYS A 41 0.59 5.67 1.27
CA LYS A 41 1.70 6.63 1.08
C LYS A 41 1.21 8.03 0.68
N GLN A 42 0.27 8.57 1.44
CA GLN A 42 -0.34 9.87 1.19
C GLN A 42 -0.36 10.71 2.47
N ASP A 43 0.78 11.29 2.84
CA ASP A 43 0.97 11.99 4.12
C ASP A 43 -0.02 13.15 4.35
N ASP A 44 -0.53 13.76 3.28
CA ASP A 44 -1.50 14.86 3.33
C ASP A 44 -2.93 14.47 2.93
N ALA A 45 -3.28 13.18 3.02
CA ALA A 45 -4.65 12.70 2.76
C ALA A 45 -5.68 13.51 3.59
N PRO A 46 -6.62 14.22 2.94
CA PRO A 46 -7.55 15.10 3.64
C PRO A 46 -8.61 14.27 4.38
N ASP A 47 -9.12 14.83 5.48
CA ASP A 47 -10.21 14.20 6.20
C ASP A 47 -11.47 14.02 5.34
N PRO A 48 -12.24 12.94 5.56
CA PRO A 48 -12.07 11.89 6.57
C PRO A 48 -11.19 10.69 6.11
N VAL A 49 -10.41 10.82 5.04
CA VAL A 49 -9.61 9.72 4.48
C VAL A 49 -8.45 9.36 5.40
N ILE A 50 -8.20 8.06 5.60
CA ILE A 50 -7.09 7.56 6.42
C ILE A 50 -5.87 7.31 5.52
N ASP A 51 -4.75 7.95 5.83
CA ASP A 51 -3.46 7.64 5.22
C ASP A 51 -2.88 6.35 5.80
N THR A 52 -2.29 5.52 4.94
CA THR A 52 -1.79 4.18 5.32
C THR A 52 -0.37 3.94 4.82
N CYS A 53 0.29 2.94 5.39
CA CYS A 53 1.68 2.60 5.07
C CYS A 53 1.79 1.33 4.21
N ASN A 54 2.81 1.30 3.36
CA ASN A 54 3.23 0.17 2.53
C ASN A 54 4.74 -0.03 2.69
N GLY A 55 5.19 -1.29 2.76
CA GLY A 55 6.61 -1.61 2.90
C GLY A 55 6.89 -2.97 3.51
N TYR A 56 8.17 -3.28 3.69
CA TYR A 56 8.60 -4.43 4.52
C TYR A 56 8.38 -4.19 6.02
N TYR A 57 8.44 -2.92 6.45
CA TYR A 57 8.20 -2.51 7.82
C TYR A 57 7.44 -1.18 7.85
N CYS A 58 6.47 -1.07 8.75
CA CYS A 58 5.67 0.15 8.98
C CYS A 58 5.55 0.47 10.48
N GLU A 59 6.41 -0.10 11.33
CA GLU A 59 6.28 0.01 12.79
C GLU A 59 6.40 1.44 13.30
N ASN A 60 7.07 2.34 12.58
CA ASN A 60 7.20 3.76 12.95
C ASN A 60 6.24 4.69 12.20
N PHE A 61 5.44 4.15 11.26
CA PHE A 61 4.41 4.94 10.59
C PHE A 61 3.42 5.49 11.62
N THR A 62 3.00 6.73 11.42
CA THR A 62 1.94 7.38 12.20
C THR A 62 1.01 8.05 11.20
N PRO A 63 -0.32 7.84 11.28
CA PRO A 63 -1.24 8.49 10.37
C PRO A 63 -1.22 10.02 10.59
N ASN A 64 -1.64 10.77 9.59
CA ASN A 64 -1.51 12.23 9.56
C ASN A 64 -2.38 12.99 10.59
N LYS A 65 -3.23 12.27 11.33
CA LYS A 65 -4.03 12.78 12.46
C LYS A 65 -4.08 11.77 13.60
N ASN A 66 -4.01 12.25 14.84
CA ASN A 66 -4.00 11.42 16.05
C ASN A 66 -5.27 10.59 16.29
N TYR A 67 -6.41 10.95 15.68
CA TYR A 67 -7.67 10.20 15.79
C TYR A 67 -7.85 9.16 14.67
N LYS A 68 -6.92 9.06 13.73
CA LYS A 68 -6.94 8.03 12.68
C LYS A 68 -6.22 6.77 13.17
N PRO A 69 -6.71 5.57 12.84
CA PRO A 69 -6.02 4.33 13.18
C PRO A 69 -4.75 4.16 12.36
N LYS A 70 -3.76 3.47 12.92
CA LYS A 70 -2.52 3.12 12.23
C LYS A 70 -2.70 1.85 11.41
N MET A 71 -2.64 1.97 10.09
CA MET A 71 -2.95 0.88 9.15
C MET A 71 -1.79 0.61 8.18
N TRP A 72 -1.47 -0.67 7.99
CA TRP A 72 -0.47 -1.17 7.05
C TRP A 72 -1.15 -1.94 5.92
N THR A 73 -1.28 -1.29 4.77
CA THR A 73 -2.03 -1.79 3.61
C THR A 73 -1.24 -2.78 2.75
N GLU A 74 0.09 -2.70 2.75
CA GLU A 74 0.95 -3.68 2.06
C GLU A 74 2.16 -4.07 2.89
N ASN A 75 2.04 -5.16 3.64
CA ASN A 75 3.17 -5.88 4.21
C ASN A 75 3.73 -6.83 3.14
N TRP A 76 4.84 -6.45 2.52
CA TRP A 76 5.39 -7.18 1.38
C TRP A 76 5.91 -8.56 1.78
N SER A 77 5.22 -9.64 1.39
CA SER A 77 5.60 -11.03 1.71
C SER A 77 6.84 -11.51 0.96
N GLY A 78 7.28 -10.77 -0.06
CA GLY A 78 8.45 -11.05 -0.87
C GLY A 78 8.65 -9.93 -1.87
N TRP A 79 8.78 -10.28 -3.14
CA TRP A 79 8.80 -9.31 -4.24
C TRP A 79 8.34 -9.96 -5.55
N TYR A 80 7.94 -9.15 -6.52
CA TYR A 80 7.57 -9.66 -7.84
C TYR A 80 8.80 -10.23 -8.57
N THR A 81 8.59 -11.20 -9.46
CA THR A 81 9.65 -11.74 -10.32
C THR A 81 9.65 -11.03 -11.67
N GLU A 82 10.83 -10.66 -12.16
CA GLU A 82 11.04 -10.09 -13.49
C GLU A 82 11.63 -11.12 -14.45
N TYR A 83 11.35 -10.99 -15.74
CA TYR A 83 12.03 -11.78 -16.77
C TYR A 83 13.53 -11.47 -16.78
N GLY A 84 14.35 -12.51 -16.60
CA GLY A 84 15.81 -12.40 -16.47
C GLY A 84 16.31 -12.16 -15.04
N GLY A 85 15.40 -11.98 -14.07
CA GLY A 85 15.70 -11.84 -12.65
C GLY A 85 15.70 -13.16 -11.87
N ALA A 86 16.14 -13.10 -10.61
CA ALA A 86 15.98 -14.19 -9.65
C ALA A 86 14.55 -14.19 -9.06
N VAL A 87 14.14 -15.30 -8.44
CA VAL A 87 12.89 -15.38 -7.66
C VAL A 87 13.16 -14.85 -6.24
N PRO A 88 12.67 -13.66 -5.86
CA PRO A 88 12.94 -13.09 -4.55
C PRO A 88 12.12 -13.79 -3.46
N LYS A 89 12.67 -13.86 -2.25
CA LYS A 89 12.02 -14.49 -1.08
C LYS A 89 12.16 -13.64 0.17
N ARG A 90 11.24 -13.79 1.11
CA ARG A 90 11.32 -13.16 2.44
C ARG A 90 11.13 -14.21 3.53
N PRO A 91 12.05 -14.32 4.51
CA PRO A 91 11.91 -15.27 5.60
C PRO A 91 10.62 -15.06 6.39
N VAL A 92 9.92 -16.17 6.70
CA VAL A 92 8.69 -16.14 7.49
C VAL A 92 8.91 -15.55 8.88
N GLU A 93 10.10 -15.75 9.46
CA GLU A 93 10.50 -15.19 10.74
C GLU A 93 10.57 -13.65 10.69
N ASP A 94 11.03 -13.09 9.57
CA ASP A 94 11.07 -11.64 9.37
C ASP A 94 9.67 -11.05 9.16
N ILE A 95 8.81 -11.74 8.42
CA ILE A 95 7.40 -11.35 8.28
C ILE A 95 6.73 -11.35 9.65
N ALA A 96 6.83 -12.44 10.42
CA ALA A 96 6.25 -12.52 11.77
C ALA A 96 6.80 -11.43 12.70
N TYR A 97 8.11 -11.16 12.63
CA TYR A 97 8.77 -10.11 13.40
C TYR A 97 8.25 -8.72 13.03
N SER A 98 8.18 -8.38 11.74
CA SER A 98 7.71 -7.07 11.27
C SER A 98 6.25 -6.81 11.65
N VAL A 99 5.38 -7.80 11.53
CA VAL A 99 3.97 -7.72 11.98
C VAL A 99 3.89 -7.50 13.49
N THR A 100 4.66 -8.26 14.27
CA THR A 100 4.69 -8.10 15.73
C THR A 100 5.18 -6.71 16.13
N ARG A 101 6.22 -6.19 15.46
CA ARG A 101 6.73 -4.81 15.70
C ARG A 101 5.69 -3.75 15.38
N PHE A 102 4.89 -3.93 14.33
CA PHE A 102 3.83 -3.01 13.98
C PHE A 102 2.68 -3.03 15.00
N ILE A 103 2.17 -4.22 15.34
CA ILE A 103 1.04 -4.39 16.27
C ILE A 103 1.40 -3.90 17.67
N GLN A 104 2.58 -4.26 18.20
CA GLN A 104 3.00 -3.81 19.54
C GLN A 104 3.15 -2.29 19.63
N ASN A 105 3.34 -1.59 18.50
CA ASN A 105 3.47 -0.13 18.43
C ASN A 105 2.17 0.55 17.94
N GLY A 106 1.02 0.06 18.42
CA GLY A 106 -0.30 0.64 18.18
C GLY A 106 -0.88 0.38 16.80
N GLY A 107 -0.27 -0.49 15.99
CA GLY A 107 -0.82 -0.93 14.71
C GLY A 107 -2.11 -1.72 14.89
N SER A 108 -3.14 -1.39 14.10
CA SER A 108 -4.49 -1.98 14.24
C SER A 108 -5.03 -2.66 12.97
N PHE A 109 -4.27 -2.61 11.87
CA PHE A 109 -4.59 -3.28 10.62
C PHE A 109 -3.31 -3.64 9.88
N VAL A 110 -3.21 -4.90 9.42
CA VAL A 110 -2.10 -5.38 8.59
C VAL A 110 -2.67 -6.23 7.45
N ASN A 111 -2.22 -5.98 6.23
CA ASN A 111 -2.56 -6.77 5.05
C ASN A 111 -1.28 -7.31 4.40
N TYR A 112 -1.24 -8.62 4.12
CA TYR A 112 -0.13 -9.24 3.41
C TYR A 112 -0.26 -9.00 1.91
N TYR A 113 0.74 -8.36 1.31
CA TYR A 113 0.86 -8.17 -0.12
C TYR A 113 2.05 -9.01 -0.61
N MET A 114 1.87 -10.20 -1.16
CA MET A 114 0.62 -10.89 -1.44
C MET A 114 0.38 -12.03 -0.43
N TYR A 115 -0.87 -12.23 -0.03
CA TYR A 115 -1.28 -13.48 0.66
C TYR A 115 -1.47 -14.64 -0.34
N HIS A 116 -1.88 -14.32 -1.56
CA HIS A 116 -1.83 -15.20 -2.71
C HIS A 116 -1.45 -14.36 -3.92
N GLY A 117 -0.29 -14.64 -4.51
CA GLY A 117 0.21 -13.88 -5.66
C GLY A 117 -0.46 -14.27 -6.98
N GLY A 118 -0.35 -15.55 -7.35
CA GLY A 118 -1.05 -16.10 -8.52
C GLY A 118 -0.27 -15.99 -9.82
N THR A 119 -0.97 -15.67 -10.92
CA THR A 119 -0.42 -15.73 -12.29
C THR A 119 -1.00 -14.63 -13.17
N ASN A 120 -0.12 -13.90 -13.84
CA ASN A 120 -0.44 -12.92 -14.88
C ASN A 120 -0.73 -13.65 -16.20
N PHE A 121 -1.96 -14.17 -16.37
CA PHE A 121 -2.34 -14.88 -17.59
C PHE A 121 -2.36 -13.99 -18.83
N GLY A 122 -2.34 -14.58 -20.02
CA GLY A 122 -2.55 -13.84 -21.27
C GLY A 122 -1.47 -12.79 -21.55
N ARG A 123 -1.88 -11.61 -22.05
CA ARG A 123 -0.96 -10.59 -22.62
C ARG A 123 -1.28 -9.14 -22.23
N THR A 124 -2.18 -8.94 -21.27
CA THR A 124 -2.64 -7.61 -20.82
C THR A 124 -2.67 -7.48 -19.30
N TYR A 125 -1.97 -8.36 -18.58
CA TYR A 125 -2.00 -8.43 -17.12
C TYR A 125 -0.65 -8.10 -16.49
N SER A 126 0.45 -8.66 -17.01
CA SER A 126 1.79 -8.36 -16.49
C SER A 126 2.21 -6.93 -16.82
N GLY A 127 2.85 -6.27 -15.85
CA GLY A 127 3.54 -5.00 -16.04
C GLY A 127 4.80 -5.15 -16.89
N LEU A 128 5.50 -4.03 -17.08
CA LEU A 128 6.75 -3.98 -17.83
C LEU A 128 7.77 -4.98 -17.27
N PHE A 129 8.14 -5.99 -18.08
CA PHE A 129 9.08 -7.07 -17.75
C PHE A 129 8.70 -7.97 -16.55
N ILE A 130 7.51 -7.82 -15.98
CA ILE A 130 7.02 -8.70 -14.92
C ILE A 130 6.77 -10.10 -15.50
N ALA A 131 7.24 -11.14 -14.81
CA ALA A 131 7.07 -12.52 -15.20
C ALA A 131 5.58 -12.93 -15.20
N THR A 132 5.27 -14.01 -15.92
CA THR A 132 3.93 -14.63 -15.86
C THR A 132 3.59 -15.11 -14.45
N SER A 133 4.57 -15.64 -13.71
CA SER A 133 4.39 -15.95 -12.29
C SER A 133 4.31 -14.66 -11.47
N TYR A 134 3.29 -14.53 -10.63
CA TYR A 134 3.17 -13.46 -9.65
C TYR A 134 3.26 -14.00 -8.22
N ASP A 135 4.01 -15.10 -8.03
CA ASP A 135 4.16 -15.85 -6.79
C ASP A 135 4.39 -14.98 -5.53
N TYR A 136 5.34 -14.05 -5.60
CA TYR A 136 5.66 -13.10 -4.52
C TYR A 136 6.18 -13.75 -3.22
N ASP A 137 6.51 -15.04 -3.20
CA ASP A 137 6.79 -15.84 -1.99
C ASP A 137 5.59 -15.88 -1.02
N ALA A 138 4.37 -15.83 -1.59
CA ALA A 138 3.09 -15.78 -0.87
C ALA A 138 2.64 -17.14 -0.29
#